data_AF-A0A1I2EGN5-F1
#
_entry.id   AF-A0A1I2EGN5-F1
#
_cell.length_a   1.000
_cell.length_b   1.000
_cell.length_c   1.000
_cell.angle_alpha   90.00
_cell.angle_beta   90.00
_cell.angle_gamma   90.00
#
_symmetry.space_group_name_H-M   'P 1'
#
loop_
_entity.id
_entity.type
_entity.pdbx_description
1 polymer ?
#
loop_
_entity_poly.entity_id
_entity_poly.type
_entity_poly.pdbx_seq_one_letter_code
_entity_poly.pdbx_strand_id
1 'polypeptide(L)'
;MGKNISKDVLGAINKKTGKNISENSVKKLASGVTDSTMQNEAELRKLIKQVAEMAKVPVAESTINDIVKAVKATGMNMNSMESLVKMMIKK
;
A
#
# COMPACT_ATOMS: atom_id res chain seq x y z
N MET A 1 0.48 19.11 17.18
CA MET A 1 -0.71 18.24 17.03
C MET A 1 -0.63 17.54 15.67
N GLY A 2 0.09 16.41 15.59
CA GLY A 2 0.06 15.56 14.40
C GLY A 2 -1.29 14.84 14.36
N LYS A 3 -2.16 15.21 13.42
CA LYS A 3 -3.46 14.57 13.23
C LYS A 3 -3.26 13.06 13.14
N ASN A 4 -4.01 12.31 13.94
CA ASN A 4 -4.06 10.85 13.91
C ASN A 4 -4.76 10.40 12.62
N ILE A 5 -4.15 10.65 11.46
CA ILE A 5 -4.64 10.26 10.14
C ILE A 5 -5.00 8.77 10.15
N SER A 6 -4.20 7.96 10.85
CA SER A 6 -4.48 6.54 11.07
C SER A 6 -5.83 6.29 11.74
N LYS A 7 -6.20 7.03 12.80
CA LYS A 7 -7.50 6.85 13.48
C LYS A 7 -8.67 7.35 12.65
N ASP A 8 -8.53 8.49 11.97
CA ASP A 8 -9.61 9.05 11.15
C ASP A 8 -9.89 8.17 9.93
N VAL A 9 -8.83 7.68 9.27
CA VAL A 9 -8.93 6.75 8.15
C VAL A 9 -9.49 5.41 8.61
N LEU A 10 -9.01 4.84 9.72
CA LEU A 10 -9.56 3.60 10.27
C LEU A 10 -11.02 3.75 10.69
N GLY A 11 -11.40 4.88 11.29
CA GLY A 11 -12.79 5.18 11.63
C GLY A 11 -13.69 5.23 10.40
N ALA A 12 -13.25 5.85 9.32
CA ALA A 12 -13.98 5.90 8.06
C ALA A 12 -14.11 4.51 7.41
N ILE A 13 -13.04 3.72 7.42
CA ILE A 13 -13.05 2.34 6.92
C ILE A 13 -13.99 1.48 7.76
N ASN A 14 -13.93 1.58 9.09
CA ASN A 14 -14.78 0.82 10.00
C ASN A 14 -16.26 1.13 9.79
N LYS A 15 -16.60 2.42 9.60
CA LYS A 15 -17.95 2.85 9.28
C LYS A 15 -18.42 2.31 7.92
N LYS A 16 -17.56 2.33 6.90
CA LYS A 16 -17.93 1.92 5.54
C LYS A 16 -17.98 0.41 5.35
N THR A 17 -17.15 -0.33 6.06
CA THR A 17 -17.08 -1.80 6.03
C THR A 17 -17.96 -2.47 7.07
N GLY A 18 -18.49 -1.70 8.04
CA GLY A 18 -19.26 -2.23 9.16
C GLY A 18 -18.44 -3.07 10.13
N LYS A 19 -17.10 -2.98 10.08
CA LYS A 19 -16.19 -3.79 10.87
C LYS A 19 -15.34 -2.96 11.81
N ASN A 20 -14.87 -3.56 12.89
CA ASN A 20 -13.88 -2.96 13.76
C ASN A 20 -12.47 -3.42 13.35
N ILE A 21 -11.90 -2.77 12.33
CA ILE A 21 -10.48 -2.94 11.99
C ILE A 21 -9.66 -2.19 13.04
N SER A 22 -8.84 -2.93 13.79
CA SER A 22 -7.96 -2.37 14.81
C SER A 22 -6.63 -1.90 14.22
N GLU A 23 -6.03 -0.87 14.81
CA GLU A 23 -4.66 -0.46 14.45
C GLU A 23 -3.67 -1.63 14.53
N ASN A 24 -3.85 -2.53 15.49
CA ASN A 24 -2.95 -3.66 15.67
C ASN A 24 -3.02 -4.65 14.50
N SER A 25 -4.21 -4.85 13.93
CA SER A 25 -4.41 -5.66 12.72
C SER A 25 -3.71 -5.03 11.51
N VAL A 26 -3.82 -3.72 11.36
CA VAL A 26 -3.17 -2.98 10.27
C VAL A 26 -1.65 -2.95 10.45
N LYS A 27 -1.16 -2.76 11.67
CA LYS A 27 0.28 -2.84 11.98
C LYS A 27 0.84 -4.21 11.65
N LYS A 28 0.18 -5.30 12.04
CA LYS A 28 0.61 -6.67 11.71
C LYS A 28 0.72 -6.92 10.21
N LEU A 29 -0.23 -6.40 9.44
CA LEU A 29 -0.17 -6.46 7.98
C LEU A 29 0.99 -5.64 7.43
N ALA A 30 1.14 -4.40 7.89
CA ALA A 30 2.19 -3.49 7.45
C ALA A 30 3.61 -4.00 7.78
N SER A 31 3.79 -4.67 8.93
CA SER A 31 5.07 -5.28 9.33
C SER A 31 5.59 -6.33 8.36
N GLY A 32 4.71 -6.98 7.60
CA GLY A 32 5.07 -8.01 6.63
C GLY A 32 5.31 -7.47 5.21
N VAL A 33 5.10 -6.18 4.96
CA VAL A 33 5.29 -5.58 3.64
C VAL A 33 6.74 -5.09 3.53
N THR A 34 7.47 -5.65 2.56
CA THR A 34 8.85 -5.27 2.27
C THR A 34 8.93 -4.51 0.95
N ASP A 35 10.05 -3.83 0.70
CA ASP A 35 10.31 -3.19 -0.59
C ASP A 35 10.23 -4.20 -1.75
N SER A 36 10.69 -5.43 -1.52
CA SER A 36 10.57 -6.53 -2.49
C SER A 36 9.12 -6.87 -2.82
N THR A 37 8.23 -6.84 -1.82
CA THR A 37 6.78 -7.04 -2.00
C THR A 37 6.16 -5.92 -2.84
N MET A 38 6.69 -4.70 -2.76
CA MET A 38 6.22 -3.57 -3.57
C MET A 38 6.73 -3.64 -5.02
N GLN A 39 7.86 -4.28 -5.25
CA GLN A 39 8.42 -4.50 -6.60
C GLN A 39 7.82 -5.74 -7.29
N ASN A 40 7.45 -6.77 -6.53
CA ASN A 40 6.88 -8.02 -7.04
C ASN A 40 5.37 -7.93 -7.19
N GLU A 41 4.90 -7.86 -8.44
CA GLU A 41 3.48 -7.77 -8.77
C GLU A 41 2.64 -8.96 -8.27
N ALA A 42 3.18 -10.18 -8.32
CA ALA A 42 2.45 -11.37 -7.90
C ALA A 42 2.23 -11.39 -6.39
N GLU A 43 3.27 -11.02 -5.62
CA GLU A 43 3.17 -10.91 -4.16
C GLU A 43 2.28 -9.72 -3.76
N LEU A 44 2.38 -8.59 -4.44
CA LEU A 44 1.54 -7.43 -4.19
C LEU A 44 0.06 -7.74 -4.40
N ARG A 45 -0.28 -8.46 -5.48
CA ARG A 45 -1.64 -8.94 -5.73
C ARG A 45 -2.14 -9.85 -4.62
N LYS A 46 -1.31 -10.79 -4.15
CA LYS A 46 -1.65 -11.69 -3.05
C LYS A 46 -1.90 -10.92 -1.76
N LEU A 47 -1.06 -9.94 -1.46
CA LEU A 47 -1.22 -9.05 -0.30
C LEU A 47 -2.53 -8.26 -0.37
N ILE A 48 -2.84 -7.65 -1.51
CA ILE A 48 -4.08 -6.89 -1.71
C ILE A 48 -5.30 -7.79 -1.45
N LYS A 49 -5.29 -9.03 -1.96
CA LYS A 49 -6.36 -10.00 -1.72
C LYS A 49 -6.50 -10.35 -0.23
N GLN A 50 -5.39 -10.62 0.46
CA GLN A 50 -5.40 -10.92 1.88
C GLN A 50 -5.96 -9.76 2.73
N VAL A 51 -5.62 -8.52 2.38
CA VAL A 51 -6.17 -7.33 3.05
C VAL A 51 -7.65 -7.15 2.75
N ALA A 52 -8.06 -7.35 1.50
CA ALA A 52 -9.46 -7.27 1.10
C ALA A 52 -10.34 -8.32 1.81
N GLU A 53 -9.85 -9.56 1.94
CA GLU A 53 -10.49 -10.62 2.71
C GLU A 53 -10.58 -10.27 4.21
N MET A 54 -9.51 -9.71 4.80
CA MET A 54 -9.53 -9.22 6.17
C MET A 54 -10.62 -8.15 6.36
N ALA A 55 -10.72 -7.21 5.41
CA ALA A 55 -11.76 -6.20 5.39
C ALA A 55 -13.15 -6.76 5.01
N LYS A 56 -13.24 -8.01 4.49
CA LYS A 56 -14.40 -8.59 3.76
C LYS A 56 -14.99 -7.59 2.76
N VAL A 57 -14.11 -6.90 2.03
CA VAL A 57 -14.52 -6.02 0.94
C VAL A 57 -14.19 -6.74 -0.36
N PRO A 58 -15.19 -7.08 -1.19
CA PRO A 58 -14.91 -7.64 -2.50
C PRO A 58 -14.20 -6.59 -3.36
N VAL A 59 -13.07 -6.97 -3.96
CA VAL A 59 -12.32 -6.15 -4.90
C VAL A 59 -12.30 -6.85 -6.25
N ALA A 60 -12.63 -6.12 -7.30
CA ALA A 60 -12.54 -6.61 -8.67
C ALA A 60 -11.07 -6.71 -9.11
N GLU A 61 -10.77 -7.61 -10.04
CA GLU A 61 -9.43 -7.75 -10.63
C GLU A 61 -8.93 -6.44 -11.27
N SER A 62 -9.82 -5.62 -11.83
CA SER A 62 -9.50 -4.27 -12.32
C SER A 62 -8.97 -3.37 -11.21
N THR A 63 -9.65 -3.34 -10.07
CA THR A 63 -9.24 -2.57 -8.89
C THR A 63 -7.89 -3.05 -8.36
N ILE A 64 -7.66 -4.37 -8.33
CA ILE A 64 -6.37 -4.93 -7.92
C ILE A 64 -5.26 -4.44 -8.86
N ASN A 65 -5.48 -4.47 -10.18
CA ASN A 65 -4.51 -3.99 -11.16
C ASN A 65 -4.23 -2.49 -11.03
N ASP A 66 -5.24 -1.68 -10.74
CA ASP A 66 -5.07 -0.24 -10.55
C ASP A 66 -4.25 0.07 -9.29
N ILE A 67 -4.50 -0.65 -8.19
CA ILE A 67 -3.72 -0.53 -6.96
C ILE A 67 -2.26 -0.95 -7.21
N VAL A 68 -2.03 -2.07 -7.88
CA VAL A 68 -0.69 -2.56 -8.24
C VAL A 68 0.06 -1.51 -9.06
N LYS A 69 -0.57 -0.94 -10.09
CA LYS A 69 0.03 0.10 -10.93
C LYS A 69 0.37 1.35 -10.12
N ALA A 70 -0.53 1.81 -9.25
CA ALA A 70 -0.30 2.98 -8.41
C ALA A 70 0.89 2.77 -7.47
N VAL A 71 0.98 1.61 -6.81
CA VAL A 71 2.07 1.28 -5.88
C VAL A 71 3.40 1.12 -6.62
N LYS A 72 3.43 0.43 -7.76
CA LYS A 72 4.65 0.31 -8.58
C LYS A 72 5.09 1.67 -9.13
N ALA A 73 4.17 2.53 -9.54
CA ALA A 73 4.49 3.89 -9.98
C ALA A 73 5.10 4.75 -8.86
N THR A 74 4.63 4.60 -7.62
CA THR A 74 5.23 5.28 -6.47
C THR A 74 6.63 4.74 -6.13
N GLY A 75 6.88 3.44 -6.29
CA GLY A 75 8.21 2.84 -6.07
C GLY A 75 9.21 3.15 -7.20
N MET A 76 8.75 3.28 -8.43
CA MET A 76 9.59 3.49 -9.62
C MET A 76 10.17 4.91 -9.70
N ASN A 77 9.51 5.91 -9.13
CA ASN A 77 10.00 7.30 -9.10
C ASN A 77 11.34 7.46 -8.34
N MET A 78 11.72 6.49 -7.50
CA MET A 78 12.98 6.55 -6.76
C MET A 78 14.20 6.26 -7.64
N ASN A 79 14.08 5.36 -8.63
CA ASN A 79 15.16 5.01 -9.56
C ASN A 79 15.45 6.11 -10.59
N SER A 80 14.42 6.85 -11.02
CA SER A 80 14.58 8.00 -11.91
C SER A 80 15.32 9.14 -11.23
N MET A 81 15.08 9.36 -9.93
CA MET A 81 15.78 10.35 -9.13
C MET A 81 17.26 9.97 -8.93
N GLU A 82 17.56 8.69 -8.66
CA GLU A 82 18.93 8.21 -8.50
C GLU A 82 19.77 8.39 -9.79
N SER A 83 19.17 8.13 -10.95
CA SER A 83 19.82 8.33 -12.24
C SER A 83 20.08 9.81 -12.55
N LEU A 84 19.15 10.70 -12.20
CA LEU A 84 19.34 12.15 -12.32
C LEU A 84 20.43 12.67 -11.38
N VAL A 85 20.46 12.20 -10.13
CA VAL A 85 21.50 12.55 -9.15
C VAL A 85 22.87 12.06 -9.59
N LYS A 86 22.99 10.83 -10.12
CA LYS A 86 24.24 10.31 -10.69
C LYS A 86 24.75 11.11 -11.88
N MET A 87 23.87 11.64 -12.73
CA MET A 87 24.26 12.52 -13.84
C MET A 87 24.71 13.91 -13.37
N MET A 88 24.11 14.44 -12.31
CA MET A 88 24.51 15.73 -11.73
C MET A 88 25.86 15.65 -10.99
N ILE A 89 26.18 14.51 -10.36
CA ILE A 89 27.46 14.29 -9.66
C ILE A 89 28.61 13.99 -10.64
N LYS A 90 28.30 13.45 -11.83
CA LYS A 90 29.30 13.16 -12.87
C LYS A 90 29.66 14.38 -13.74
N LYS A 91 29.14 15.56 -13.43
CA LYS A 91 29.52 16.84 -14.06
C LYS A 91 30.30 17.69 -13.07
#